data_AF-A0A5C3KF87-F1
#
_entry.id   AF-A0A5C3KF87-F1
#
_cell.length_a   1.000
_cell.length_b   1.000
_cell.length_c   1.000
_cell.angle_alpha   90.00
_cell.angle_beta   90.00
_cell.angle_gamma   90.00
#
_symmetry.space_group_name_H-M   'P 1'
#
loop_
_entity.id
_entity.type
_entity.pdbx_description
1 polymer ?
#
loop_
_entity_poly.entity_id
_entity_poly.type
_entity_poly.pdbx_seq_one_letter_code
_entity_poly.pdbx_strand_id
1 'polypeptide(L)' 'LPTHPPGFTPGERYTQERKEKMKVNEDGFLMGEEEKLVHYVVRELEKCFAW' A
#
# COMPACT_ATOMS: atom_id res chain seq x y z
N LEU A 1 4.27 -0.12 13.40
CA LEU A 1 4.49 -0.33 11.96
C LEU A 1 5.84 -1.00 11.78
N PRO A 2 6.00 -1.96 10.85
CA PRO A 2 7.30 -2.55 10.59
C PRO A 2 8.27 -1.48 10.06
N THR A 3 9.49 -1.45 10.59
CA THR A 3 10.57 -0.58 10.11
C THR A 3 11.05 -0.98 8.72
N HIS A 4 10.94 -2.27 8.38
CA HIS A 4 11.19 -2.79 7.03
C HIS A 4 9.93 -3.52 6.53
N PRO A 5 9.01 -2.83 5.84
CA PRO A 5 7.79 -3.46 5.36
C PRO A 5 8.13 -4.59 4.36
N PRO A 6 7.42 -5.72 4.41
CA PRO A 6 7.61 -6.82 3.46
C PRO A 6 7.19 -6.41 2.04
N GLY A 7 7.61 -7.17 1.03
CA GLY A 7 7.19 -6.96 -0.36
C GLY A 7 5.66 -6.94 -0.49
N PHE A 8 5.15 -6.16 -1.44
CA PHE A 8 3.72 -6.10 -1.69
C PHE A 8 3.18 -7.47 -2.13
N THR A 9 2.10 -7.91 -1.49
CA THR A 9 1.33 -9.09 -1.88
C THR A 9 -0.14 -8.71 -2.01
N PRO A 10 -0.84 -9.10 -3.09
CA PRO A 10 -2.26 -8.80 -3.26
C PRO A 10 -3.10 -9.37 -2.10
N GLY A 11 -4.03 -8.56 -1.60
CA GLY A 11 -5.04 -8.97 -0.62
C GLY A 11 -6.35 -9.41 -1.26
N GLU A 12 -7.38 -9.62 -0.43
CA GLU A 12 -8.73 -10.00 -0.88
C GLU A 12 -9.43 -8.84 -1.61
N ARG A 13 -9.26 -7.61 -1.13
CA ARG A 13 -9.86 -6.37 -1.66
C ARG A 13 -8.83 -5.40 -2.21
N TYR A 14 -7.60 -5.43 -1.68
CA TYR A 14 -6.50 -4.61 -2.18
C TYR A 14 -5.64 -5.40 -3.19
N THR A 15 -6.09 -5.39 -4.44
CA THR A 15 -5.44 -6.08 -5.56
C THR A 15 -4.26 -5.29 -6.14
N GLN A 16 -3.46 -5.95 -6.98
CA GLN A 16 -2.38 -5.27 -7.72
C GLN A 16 -2.92 -4.12 -8.59
N GLU A 17 -4.04 -4.31 -9.27
CA GLU A 17 -4.66 -3.27 -10.09
C GLU A 17 -5.06 -2.03 -9.24
N ARG A 18 -5.58 -2.26 -8.03
CA ARG A 18 -5.92 -1.16 -7.11
C ARG A 18 -4.68 -0.46 -6.57
N LYS A 19 -3.60 -1.20 -6.30
CA LYS A 19 -2.31 -0.63 -5.94
C LYS A 19 -1.82 0.34 -7.02
N GLU A 20 -1.82 -0.08 -8.28
CA GLU A 20 -1.36 0.72 -9.42
C GLU A 20 -2.23 1.97 -9.63
N LYS A 21 -3.54 1.87 -9.37
CA LYS A 21 -4.48 3.01 -9.44
C LYS A 21 -4.39 3.97 -8.25
N MET A 22 -3.92 3.52 -7.09
CA MET A 22 -3.90 4.32 -5.87
C MET A 22 -2.87 5.45 -5.91
N LYS A 23 -1.80 5.27 -6.71
CA LYS A 23 -0.83 6.33 -7.03
C LYS A 23 -0.35 7.13 -5.82
N VAL A 24 0.01 6.41 -4.76
CA VAL A 24 0.29 6.93 -3.41
C VAL A 24 1.41 7.99 -3.39
N ASN A 25 2.30 7.97 -4.38
CA ASN A 25 3.49 8.81 -4.42
C ASN A 25 3.65 9.55 -5.77
N GLU A 26 2.56 10.05 -6.35
CA GLU A 26 2.61 10.78 -7.63
C GLU A 26 3.53 12.00 -7.62
N ASP A 27 3.54 12.76 -6.51
CA ASP A 27 4.37 13.94 -6.34
C ASP A 27 5.80 13.63 -5.84
N GLY A 28 6.13 12.36 -5.60
CA GLY A 28 7.45 11.94 -5.12
C GLY A 28 7.81 12.41 -3.71
N PHE A 29 6.81 12.75 -2.88
CA PHE A 29 7.01 13.18 -1.49
C PHE A 29 7.53 12.06 -0.59
N LEU A 30 7.13 10.81 -0.86
CA LEU A 30 7.50 9.65 -0.06
C LEU A 30 8.77 9.00 -0.59
N MET A 31 9.60 8.49 0.31
CA MET A 31 10.70 7.61 -0.03
C MET A 31 10.18 6.24 -0.47
N GLY A 32 10.95 5.49 -1.26
CA GLY A 32 10.52 4.18 -1.77
C GLY A 32 10.15 3.17 -0.67
N GLU A 33 10.79 3.23 0.51
CA GLU A 33 10.40 2.42 1.67
C GLU A 33 9.09 2.89 2.32
N GLU A 34 8.83 4.20 2.33
CA GLU A 34 7.59 4.78 2.87
C GLU A 34 6.41 4.45 1.97
N GLU A 35 6.55 4.55 0.65
CA GLU A 35 5.53 4.12 -0.31
C GLU A 35 5.18 2.63 -0.11
N LYS A 36 6.21 1.81 0.08
CA LYS A 36 6.04 0.38 0.40
C LYS A 36 5.30 0.18 1.72
N LEU A 37 5.58 1.00 2.73
CA LEU A 37 4.88 0.96 4.01
C LEU A 37 3.40 1.31 3.87
N VAL A 38 3.05 2.33 3.08
CA VAL A 38 1.65 2.70 2.84
C VAL A 38 0.89 1.54 2.20
N HIS A 39 1.44 0.93 1.16
CA HIS A 39 0.80 -0.22 0.51
C HIS A 39 0.64 -1.41 1.45
N TYR A 40 1.60 -1.65 2.33
CA TYR A 40 1.49 -2.67 3.38
C TYR A 40 0.34 -2.36 4.34
N VAL A 41 0.24 -1.12 4.83
CA VAL A 41 -0.84 -0.72 5.76
C VAL A 41 -2.21 -0.80 5.10
N VAL A 42 -2.35 -0.33 3.86
CA VAL A 42 -3.62 -0.38 3.13
C VAL A 42 -4.09 -1.82 2.92
N ARG A 43 -3.15 -2.72 2.63
CA ARG A 43 -3.41 -4.15 2.51
C ARG A 43 -3.84 -4.76 3.84
N GLU A 44 -3.11 -4.50 4.94
CA GLU A 44 -3.45 -5.07 6.25
C GLU A 44 -4.79 -4.57 6.78
N LEU A 45 -5.12 -3.31 6.52
CA LEU A 45 -6.38 -2.68 6.93
C LEU A 45 -7.45 -2.79 5.86
N GLU A 46 -7.32 -3.70 4.89
CA GLU A 46 -8.21 -3.74 3.74
C GLU A 46 -9.68 -3.99 4.11
N LYS A 47 -9.98 -4.54 5.28
CA LYS A 47 -11.38 -4.75 5.71
C LYS A 47 -12.00 -3.54 6.39
N CYS A 48 -11.18 -2.56 6.76
CA CYS A 48 -11.60 -1.34 7.45
C CYS A 48 -11.96 -0.19 6.50
N PHE A 49 -11.46 -0.23 5.26
CA PHE A 49 -11.80 0.78 4.25
C PHE A 49 -13.17 0.51 3.63
N ALA A 50 -13.92 1.60 3.38
CA ALA A 50 -15.05 1.59 2.46
C ALA A 50 -14.50 1.67 1.04
N TRP A 51 -14.67 0.61 0.25
CA TRP A 51 -14.09 0.44 -1.09
C TRP A 51 -15.02 0.85 -2.22
#